data_AF-A0A024X739-F1
#
_entry.id   AF-A0A024X739-F1
#
_cell.length_a   1.000
_cell.length_b   1.000
_cell.length_c   1.000
_cell.angle_alpha   90.00
_cell.angle_beta   90.00
_cell.angle_gamma   90.00
#
_symmetry.space_group_name_H-M   'P 1'
#
loop_
_entity.id
_entity.type
_entity.pdbx_description
1 polymer ?
#
loop_
_entity_poly.entity_id
_entity_poly.type
_entity_poly.pdbx_seq_one_letter_code
_entity_poly.pdbx_strand_id
1 'polypeptide(L)'
;MIEKSNNPFLSIDPIVERTKSNGEGLPLLSEKTKKGFDFTQIVVYLVGLSDGLTHLASLAIYYLFKDYFRLTPYQVSLILMYPYIPFILKPVIALITDSFSIFGMRRKPYLFLFSLFQSLNFLALAFLNLSVIQASLILFFISLCASFCTTVAEALVVESSMGQTYSQGTNKVTEFIASKAIGSLSVAYFSGYFLEKMPREYIFIATSIFPLIISLSCLFLKEKEYSTNRNIFNQLSDLIKFINTPIFLGPFLYIFVYMSGPDYDDAFFFFCTNKLGFRPSFMGTLRLTYGIASLIGIIIYRVFLKNCSLRKTLIITTLVSFPIYISPIILTEHINKFLGISNELFVLSGGFLIEAITEIQLLPLFILTANICQPGLEASVFATILSVKNLGSLTKKGTSSFITYLMKIDSYNFDNLSLYILTCGFFLLFSLTLVPLLPNEEHIEKLKNKETSKG
;
A
#
# COMPACT_ATOMS: atom_id res chain seq x y z
N MET A 1 48.81 25.70 -13.24
CA MET A 1 48.32 24.73 -14.24
C MET A 1 47.83 23.49 -13.52
N ILE A 2 46.55 23.45 -13.15
CA ILE A 2 45.70 22.25 -13.02
C ILE A 2 44.29 22.76 -13.34
N GLU A 3 43.65 22.16 -14.34
CA GLU A 3 42.38 22.58 -14.93
C GLU A 3 41.20 22.54 -13.95
N LYS A 4 40.35 23.58 -14.02
CA LYS A 4 39.03 23.61 -13.38
C LYS A 4 38.07 22.73 -14.18
N SER A 5 37.54 21.70 -13.53
CA SER A 5 36.38 20.92 -13.99
C SER A 5 35.11 21.78 -13.97
N ASN A 6 34.49 21.99 -15.13
CA ASN A 6 33.19 22.65 -15.32
C ASN A 6 32.05 21.64 -15.13
N ASN A 7 31.74 21.28 -13.87
CA ASN A 7 30.60 20.42 -13.57
C ASN A 7 29.52 21.22 -12.79
N PRO A 8 28.36 21.56 -13.39
CA PRO A 8 27.35 22.42 -12.77
C PRO A 8 26.45 21.74 -11.72
N PHE A 9 26.79 20.52 -11.26
CA PHE A 9 25.98 19.74 -10.31
C PHE A 9 26.60 19.54 -8.93
N LEU A 10 27.61 20.34 -8.58
CA LEU A 10 28.28 20.31 -7.27
C LEU A 10 28.41 21.72 -6.68
N SER A 11 27.28 22.34 -6.36
CA SER A 11 27.23 23.48 -5.43
C SER A 11 26.43 23.08 -4.20
N ILE A 12 27.15 22.56 -3.20
CA ILE A 12 26.68 22.54 -1.82
C ILE A 12 26.92 23.96 -1.32
N ASP A 13 25.86 24.76 -1.21
CA ASP A 13 25.96 26.09 -0.63
C ASP A 13 26.30 25.99 0.86
N PRO A 14 27.35 26.68 1.35
CA PRO A 14 27.60 26.82 2.76
C PRO A 14 26.71 27.90 3.38
N ILE A 15 26.29 27.56 4.59
CA ILE A 15 25.50 28.31 5.56
C ILE A 15 25.85 29.81 5.66
N VAL A 16 24.78 30.60 5.65
CA VAL A 16 24.63 32.04 5.96
C VAL A 16 25.62 32.56 7.03
N GLU A 17 26.43 33.55 6.65
CA GLU A 17 27.12 34.46 7.58
C GLU A 17 26.10 35.42 8.23
N ARG A 18 26.09 35.48 9.57
CA ARG A 18 25.62 36.65 10.33
C ARG A 18 26.64 37.02 11.41
N THR A 19 27.41 38.07 11.09
CA THR A 19 27.92 39.16 11.95
C THR A 19 28.56 38.83 13.31
N LYS A 20 29.84 39.20 13.42
CA LYS A 20 30.67 39.32 14.63
C LYS A 20 30.11 40.33 15.65
N SER A 21 30.17 39.97 16.93
CA SER A 21 30.43 40.89 18.05
C SER A 21 30.92 40.11 19.29
N ASN A 22 32.13 40.46 19.73
CA ASN A 22 32.96 39.97 20.84
C ASN A 22 32.28 39.63 22.19
N GLY A 23 32.83 38.62 22.88
CA GLY A 23 32.66 38.41 24.32
C GLY A 23 33.02 36.98 24.73
N GLU A 24 34.01 36.84 25.61
CA GLU A 24 34.67 35.60 26.03
C GLU A 24 33.74 34.56 26.70
N GLY A 25 34.02 33.28 26.42
CA GLY A 25 33.44 32.14 27.13
C GLY A 25 33.40 30.89 26.24
N LEU A 26 34.26 29.91 26.51
CA LEU A 26 34.20 28.60 25.84
C LEU A 26 32.78 28.01 25.95
N PRO A 27 32.11 27.64 24.83
CA PRO A 27 30.93 26.80 24.90
C PRO A 27 31.36 25.33 24.97
N LEU A 28 32.16 24.98 25.97
CA LEU A 28 32.26 23.59 26.43
C LEU A 28 31.02 23.35 27.29
N LEU A 29 30.14 22.47 26.82
CA LEU A 29 28.92 22.00 27.48
C LEU A 29 27.68 22.88 27.31
N SER A 30 27.27 23.19 26.07
CA SER A 30 25.82 23.34 25.84
C SER A 30 25.22 21.94 25.97
N GLU A 31 24.38 21.79 26.99
CA GLU A 31 23.59 20.61 27.33
C GLU A 31 23.37 19.67 26.14
N LYS A 32 23.90 18.43 26.25
CA LYS A 32 23.25 17.29 25.61
C LYS A 32 21.79 17.36 26.06
N THR A 33 20.94 17.92 25.21
CA THR A 33 19.50 17.70 25.26
C THR A 33 19.36 16.19 25.30
N LYS A 34 19.05 15.66 26.49
CA LYS A 34 18.57 14.30 26.64
C LYS A 34 17.40 14.21 25.66
N LYS A 35 17.61 13.62 24.47
CA LYS A 35 16.52 13.19 23.61
C LYS A 35 15.75 12.18 24.45
N GLY A 36 14.72 12.64 25.15
CA GLY A 36 13.77 11.77 25.80
C GLY A 36 13.24 10.83 24.73
N PHE A 37 13.21 9.54 25.04
CA PHE A 37 12.56 8.54 24.19
C PHE A 37 11.13 9.00 23.92
N ASP A 38 10.81 9.34 22.68
CA ASP A 38 9.48 9.75 22.28
C ASP A 38 8.62 8.49 22.11
N PHE A 39 7.91 8.12 23.17
CA PHE A 39 7.06 6.93 23.20
C PHE A 39 6.01 6.93 22.06
N THR A 40 5.61 8.11 21.58
CA THR A 40 4.74 8.29 20.42
C THR A 40 5.29 7.63 19.17
N GLN A 41 6.60 7.76 18.92
CA GLN A 41 7.25 7.15 17.74
C GLN A 41 7.25 5.63 17.82
N ILE A 42 7.44 5.06 19.02
CA ILE A 42 7.36 3.61 19.22
C ILE A 42 5.95 3.10 18.88
N VAL A 43 4.91 3.77 19.36
CA VAL A 43 3.52 3.40 19.05
C VAL A 43 3.26 3.47 17.55
N VAL A 44 3.71 4.54 16.89
CA VAL A 44 3.60 4.69 15.44
C VAL A 44 4.29 3.54 14.68
N TYR A 45 5.52 3.19 15.05
CA TYR A 45 6.23 2.07 14.42
C TYR A 45 5.55 0.74 14.68
N LEU A 46 5.03 0.52 15.89
CA LEU A 46 4.27 -0.68 16.25
C LEU A 46 2.98 -0.79 15.43
N VAL A 47 2.29 0.31 15.15
CA VAL A 47 1.11 0.30 14.28
C VAL A 47 1.51 -0.11 12.85
N GLY A 48 2.56 0.49 12.28
CA GLY A 48 3.04 0.13 10.95
C GLY A 48 3.48 -1.33 10.87
N LEU A 49 4.27 -1.78 11.84
CA LEU A 49 4.73 -3.18 11.94
C LEU A 49 3.54 -4.15 12.06
N SER A 50 2.60 -3.85 12.95
CA SER A 50 1.40 -4.67 13.17
C SER A 50 0.52 -4.76 11.92
N ASP A 51 0.31 -3.64 11.21
CA ASP A 51 -0.38 -3.64 9.91
C ASP A 51 0.29 -4.61 8.92
N GLY A 52 1.62 -4.58 8.83
CA GLY A 52 2.40 -5.56 8.06
C GLY A 52 2.23 -7.01 8.55
N LEU A 53 2.33 -7.24 9.87
CA LEU A 53 2.24 -8.58 10.46
C LEU A 53 0.85 -9.21 10.32
N THR A 54 -0.22 -8.42 10.22
CA THR A 54 -1.57 -8.96 9.99
C THR A 54 -1.73 -9.70 8.67
N HIS A 55 -0.83 -9.47 7.70
CA HIS A 55 -0.76 -10.26 6.48
C HIS A 55 -0.45 -11.74 6.73
N LEU A 56 -0.06 -12.15 7.94
CA LEU A 56 0.06 -13.56 8.32
C LEU A 56 -1.25 -14.34 8.06
N ALA A 57 -2.41 -13.73 8.34
CA ALA A 57 -3.72 -14.35 8.14
C ALA A 57 -4.18 -14.38 6.67
N SER A 58 -3.47 -13.70 5.76
CA SER A 58 -3.97 -13.46 4.40
C SER A 58 -4.16 -14.75 3.58
N LEU A 59 -3.28 -15.75 3.71
CA LEU A 59 -3.50 -17.07 3.08
C LEU A 59 -4.59 -17.85 3.82
N ALA A 60 -4.59 -17.84 5.16
CA ALA A 60 -5.60 -18.52 5.95
C ALA A 60 -7.04 -18.05 5.62
N ILE A 61 -7.23 -16.75 5.41
CA ILE A 61 -8.49 -16.15 4.93
C ILE A 61 -8.86 -16.73 3.56
N TYR A 62 -7.91 -16.78 2.63
CA TYR A 62 -8.16 -17.29 1.28
C TYR A 62 -8.59 -18.76 1.29
N TYR A 63 -7.89 -19.59 2.07
CA TYR A 63 -8.21 -21.01 2.26
C TYR A 63 -9.50 -21.23 3.08
N LEU A 64 -9.88 -20.30 3.96
CA LEU A 64 -11.19 -20.33 4.64
C LEU A 64 -12.33 -20.24 3.62
N PHE A 65 -12.28 -19.28 2.70
CA PHE A 65 -13.34 -19.14 1.67
C PHE A 65 -13.26 -20.24 0.62
N LYS A 66 -12.06 -20.62 0.20
CA LYS A 66 -11.85 -21.64 -0.82
C LYS A 66 -12.16 -23.06 -0.33
N ASP A 67 -11.54 -23.53 0.76
CA ASP A 67 -11.57 -24.96 1.12
C ASP A 67 -12.64 -25.28 2.17
N TYR A 68 -12.88 -24.37 3.12
CA TYR A 68 -13.89 -24.60 4.16
C TYR A 68 -15.29 -24.24 3.70
N PHE A 69 -15.47 -23.03 3.15
CA PHE A 69 -16.75 -22.63 2.57
C PHE A 69 -16.97 -23.15 1.14
N ARG A 70 -15.95 -23.75 0.51
CA ARG A 70 -16.03 -24.37 -0.82
C ARG A 70 -16.55 -23.42 -1.90
N LEU A 71 -16.18 -22.16 -1.80
CA LEU A 71 -16.59 -21.15 -2.75
C LEU A 71 -15.80 -21.28 -4.06
N THR A 72 -16.45 -20.88 -5.14
CA THR A 72 -15.84 -20.77 -6.48
C THR A 72 -14.95 -19.53 -6.58
N PRO A 73 -14.04 -19.45 -7.57
CA PRO A 73 -13.12 -18.31 -7.71
C PRO A 73 -13.85 -16.97 -7.80
N TYR A 74 -14.94 -16.88 -8.57
CA TYR A 74 -15.70 -15.63 -8.70
C TYR A 74 -16.34 -15.19 -7.37
N GLN A 75 -16.81 -16.14 -6.54
CA GLN A 75 -17.38 -15.85 -5.22
C GLN A 75 -16.31 -15.35 -4.25
N VAL A 76 -15.12 -15.96 -4.29
CA VAL A 76 -13.97 -15.52 -3.49
C VAL A 76 -13.56 -14.10 -3.88
N SER A 77 -13.43 -13.79 -5.18
CA SER A 77 -13.16 -12.44 -5.67
C SER A 77 -14.18 -11.42 -5.18
N LEU A 78 -15.47 -11.78 -5.20
CA LEU A 78 -16.56 -10.90 -4.76
C LEU A 78 -16.50 -10.64 -3.25
N ILE A 79 -16.23 -11.65 -2.44
CA ILE A 79 -16.10 -11.48 -0.97
C ILE A 79 -14.86 -10.66 -0.62
N LEU A 80 -13.74 -10.92 -1.28
CA LEU A 80 -12.49 -10.18 -1.05
C LEU A 80 -12.50 -8.76 -1.59
N MET A 81 -13.57 -8.34 -2.27
CA MET A 81 -13.83 -6.95 -2.63
C MET A 81 -14.17 -6.09 -1.40
N TYR A 82 -14.97 -6.61 -0.46
CA TYR A 82 -15.45 -5.83 0.70
C TYR A 82 -14.34 -5.26 1.60
N PRO A 83 -13.25 -5.99 1.91
CA PRO A 83 -12.09 -5.47 2.62
C PRO A 83 -11.48 -4.18 2.07
N TYR A 84 -11.66 -3.86 0.78
CA TYR A 84 -11.13 -2.63 0.19
C TYR A 84 -11.98 -1.38 0.49
N ILE A 85 -13.27 -1.54 0.80
CA ILE A 85 -14.21 -0.42 1.01
C ILE A 85 -13.70 0.55 2.09
N PRO A 86 -13.29 0.09 3.30
CA PRO A 86 -12.86 1.02 4.34
C PRO A 86 -11.62 1.85 3.94
N PHE A 87 -10.70 1.26 3.19
CA PHE A 87 -9.48 1.93 2.77
C PHE A 87 -9.71 3.01 1.70
N ILE A 88 -10.86 3.01 1.02
CA ILE A 88 -11.29 4.10 0.12
C ILE A 88 -11.76 5.30 0.93
N LEU A 89 -12.30 5.06 2.12
CA LEU A 89 -12.83 6.09 3.02
C LEU A 89 -11.74 6.71 3.90
N LYS A 90 -10.45 6.46 3.63
CA LYS A 90 -9.33 7.01 4.41
C LYS A 90 -9.41 8.52 4.63
N PRO A 91 -9.69 9.38 3.61
CA PRO A 91 -9.86 10.82 3.81
C PRO A 91 -10.99 11.15 4.77
N VAL A 92 -12.12 10.42 4.69
CA VAL A 92 -13.26 10.60 5.58
C VAL A 92 -12.91 10.17 7.01
N ILE A 93 -12.22 9.05 7.16
CA ILE A 93 -11.71 8.55 8.45
C ILE A 93 -10.76 9.58 9.08
N ALA A 94 -9.84 10.15 8.28
CA ALA A 94 -8.94 11.20 8.75
C ALA A 94 -9.72 12.40 9.31
N LEU A 95 -10.71 12.90 8.55
CA LEU A 95 -11.59 14.00 8.99
C LEU A 95 -12.37 13.67 10.27
N ILE A 96 -12.90 12.45 10.40
CA ILE A 96 -13.61 11.99 11.61
C ILE A 96 -12.67 12.04 12.81
N THR A 97 -11.50 11.43 12.69
CA THR A 97 -10.51 11.38 13.78
C THR A 97 -9.94 12.75 14.12
N ASP A 98 -9.98 13.69 13.16
CA ASP A 98 -9.53 15.06 13.35
C ASP A 98 -10.54 15.93 14.09
N SER A 99 -11.83 15.66 13.90
CA SER A 99 -12.91 16.56 14.30
C SER A 99 -13.65 16.11 15.54
N PHE A 100 -13.70 14.80 15.80
CA PHE A 100 -14.35 14.25 16.98
C PHE A 100 -13.31 13.77 17.98
N SER A 101 -13.20 14.44 19.12
CA SER A 101 -12.46 13.92 20.26
C SER A 101 -13.33 12.96 21.08
N ILE A 102 -12.74 11.87 21.56
CA ILE A 102 -13.39 10.91 22.44
C ILE A 102 -12.76 11.09 23.82
N PHE A 103 -13.56 11.38 24.84
CA PHE A 103 -13.08 11.70 26.20
C PHE A 103 -12.01 12.82 26.22
N GLY A 104 -12.13 13.83 25.36
CA GLY A 104 -11.19 14.95 25.27
C GLY A 104 -9.84 14.63 24.59
N MET A 105 -9.63 13.38 24.17
CA MET A 105 -8.44 12.92 23.44
C MET A 105 -8.77 12.71 21.95
N ARG A 106 -7.82 12.99 21.05
CA ARG A 106 -8.04 12.99 19.59
C ARG A 106 -7.60 11.68 18.93
N ARG A 107 -6.53 11.02 19.39
CA ARG A 107 -5.90 9.88 18.69
C ARG A 107 -5.93 8.59 19.50
N LYS A 108 -5.55 8.66 20.77
CA LYS A 108 -5.42 7.52 21.69
C LYS A 108 -6.68 6.64 21.76
N PRO A 109 -7.90 7.19 21.91
CA PRO A 109 -9.10 6.37 22.01
C PRO A 109 -9.40 5.60 20.73
N TYR A 110 -9.20 6.22 19.57
CA TYR A 110 -9.39 5.57 18.27
C TYR A 110 -8.41 4.41 18.11
N LEU A 111 -7.11 4.63 18.34
CA LEU A 111 -6.13 3.56 18.25
C LEU A 111 -6.46 2.41 19.21
N PHE A 112 -6.79 2.71 20.47
CA PHE A 112 -7.10 1.69 21.47
C PHE A 112 -8.33 0.87 21.10
N LEU A 113 -9.45 1.53 20.78
CA LEU A 113 -10.73 0.87 20.52
C LEU A 113 -10.69 0.06 19.21
N PHE A 114 -10.20 0.65 18.13
CA PHE A 114 -10.17 -0.04 16.83
C PHE A 114 -9.16 -1.19 16.81
N SER A 115 -8.00 -1.05 17.44
CA SER A 115 -7.03 -2.17 17.50
C SER A 115 -7.51 -3.32 18.40
N LEU A 116 -8.17 -3.01 19.52
CA LEU A 116 -8.82 -4.03 20.35
C LEU A 116 -9.94 -4.74 19.60
N PHE A 117 -10.80 -3.98 18.91
CA PHE A 117 -11.88 -4.55 18.13
C PHE A 117 -11.37 -5.38 16.94
N GLN A 118 -10.28 -4.97 16.29
CA GLN A 118 -9.60 -5.76 15.27
C GLN A 118 -9.13 -7.11 15.82
N SER A 119 -8.51 -7.11 17.01
CA SER A 119 -8.07 -8.34 17.69
C SER A 119 -9.24 -9.28 17.97
N LEU A 120 -10.35 -8.74 18.51
CA LEU A 120 -11.57 -9.52 18.77
C LEU A 120 -12.16 -10.12 17.50
N ASN A 121 -12.14 -9.40 16.37
CA ASN A 121 -12.61 -9.93 15.09
C ASN A 121 -11.73 -11.06 14.55
N PHE A 122 -10.40 -11.01 14.73
CA PHE A 122 -9.54 -12.15 14.40
C PHE A 122 -9.80 -13.35 15.31
N LEU A 123 -10.02 -13.14 16.61
CA LEU A 123 -10.42 -14.21 17.53
C LEU A 123 -11.79 -14.80 17.16
N ALA A 124 -12.72 -13.97 16.68
CA ALA A 124 -14.00 -14.43 16.17
C ALA A 124 -13.84 -15.36 14.95
N LEU A 125 -12.92 -15.06 14.01
CA LEU A 125 -12.58 -15.98 12.91
C LEU A 125 -11.96 -17.30 13.39
N ALA A 126 -11.28 -17.28 14.54
CA ALA A 126 -10.63 -18.47 15.09
C ALA A 126 -11.59 -19.40 15.83
N PHE A 127 -12.52 -18.85 16.62
CA PHE A 127 -13.30 -19.63 17.59
C PHE A 127 -14.77 -19.83 17.20
N LEU A 128 -15.34 -18.97 16.36
CA LEU A 128 -16.75 -19.04 16.04
C LEU A 128 -16.99 -19.86 14.76
N ASN A 129 -18.04 -20.67 14.78
CA ASN A 129 -18.55 -21.34 13.59
C ASN A 129 -19.41 -20.36 12.79
N LEU A 130 -18.77 -19.67 11.85
CA LEU A 130 -19.37 -18.57 11.09
C LEU A 130 -19.97 -19.08 9.79
N SER A 131 -21.10 -18.50 9.38
CA SER A 131 -21.57 -18.56 8.00
C SER A 131 -20.70 -17.70 7.07
N VAL A 132 -20.80 -17.92 5.75
CA VAL A 132 -20.08 -17.13 4.74
C VAL A 132 -20.32 -15.63 4.90
N ILE A 133 -21.58 -15.23 5.15
CA ILE A 133 -21.96 -13.82 5.33
C ILE A 133 -21.33 -13.25 6.60
N GLN A 134 -21.39 -13.99 7.72
CA GLN A 134 -20.79 -13.54 8.98
C GLN A 134 -19.26 -13.43 8.88
N ALA A 135 -18.59 -14.39 8.24
CA ALA A 135 -17.14 -14.31 8.00
C ALA A 135 -16.78 -13.11 7.11
N SER A 136 -17.58 -12.83 6.09
CA SER A 136 -17.40 -11.66 5.21
C SER A 136 -17.59 -10.34 5.96
N LEU A 137 -18.59 -10.26 6.85
CA LEU A 137 -18.80 -9.10 7.71
C LEU A 137 -17.65 -8.90 8.69
N ILE A 138 -17.14 -9.97 9.30
CA ILE A 138 -15.98 -9.91 10.19
C ILE A 138 -14.74 -9.43 9.45
N LEU A 139 -14.49 -9.91 8.22
CA LEU A 139 -13.42 -9.39 7.38
C LEU A 139 -13.55 -7.89 7.11
N PHE A 140 -14.76 -7.42 6.77
CA PHE A 140 -15.02 -6.00 6.59
C PHE A 140 -14.68 -5.20 7.85
N PHE A 141 -15.06 -5.68 9.04
CA PHE A 141 -14.72 -5.02 10.30
C PHE A 141 -13.22 -5.05 10.62
N ILE A 142 -12.51 -6.15 10.30
CA ILE A 142 -11.04 -6.21 10.42
C ILE A 142 -10.41 -5.11 9.56
N SER A 143 -10.82 -4.98 8.31
CA SER A 143 -10.32 -3.95 7.39
C SER A 143 -10.71 -2.54 7.81
N LEU A 144 -11.92 -2.36 8.35
CA LEU A 144 -12.36 -1.07 8.91
C LEU A 144 -11.46 -0.64 10.06
N CYS A 145 -11.21 -1.53 11.01
CA CYS A 145 -10.32 -1.25 12.13
C CYS A 145 -8.89 -0.95 11.68
N ALA A 146 -8.36 -1.75 10.75
CA ALA A 146 -7.04 -1.51 10.17
C ALA A 146 -6.95 -0.13 9.50
N SER A 147 -7.98 0.27 8.76
CA SER A 147 -8.02 1.60 8.12
C SER A 147 -8.02 2.73 9.16
N PHE A 148 -8.77 2.62 10.26
CA PHE A 148 -8.72 3.60 11.35
C PHE A 148 -7.34 3.66 12.01
N CYS A 149 -6.75 2.51 12.35
CA CYS A 149 -5.44 2.47 13.00
C CYS A 149 -4.34 3.05 12.11
N THR A 150 -4.31 2.68 10.83
CA THR A 150 -3.32 3.19 9.87
C THR A 150 -3.47 4.68 9.62
N THR A 151 -4.69 5.19 9.43
CA THR A 151 -4.93 6.63 9.23
C THR A 151 -4.54 7.45 10.46
N VAL A 152 -4.84 6.98 11.67
CA VAL A 152 -4.43 7.67 12.90
C VAL A 152 -2.91 7.66 13.07
N ALA A 153 -2.24 6.54 12.78
CA ALA A 153 -0.79 6.47 12.83
C ALA A 153 -0.13 7.39 11.78
N GLU A 154 -0.65 7.42 10.56
CA GLU A 154 -0.20 8.35 9.50
C GLU A 154 -0.33 9.81 9.98
N ALA A 155 -1.43 10.18 10.62
CA ALA A 155 -1.61 11.51 11.19
C ALA A 155 -0.62 11.81 12.33
N LEU A 156 -0.36 10.86 13.23
CA LEU A 156 0.64 11.02 14.30
C LEU A 156 2.06 11.19 13.77
N VAL A 157 2.42 10.47 12.69
CA VAL A 157 3.72 10.64 12.01
C VAL A 157 3.86 12.08 11.53
N VAL A 158 2.84 12.58 10.83
CA VAL A 158 2.81 13.93 10.25
C VAL A 158 2.82 15.01 11.34
N GLU A 159 2.04 14.84 12.41
CA GLU A 159 2.06 15.78 13.54
C GLU A 159 3.44 15.80 14.22
N SER A 160 4.09 14.64 14.33
CA SER A 160 5.43 14.55 14.91
C SER A 160 6.54 15.10 14.00
N SER A 161 6.27 15.30 12.71
CA SER A 161 7.20 15.93 11.77
C SER A 161 7.04 17.45 11.69
N MET A 162 5.91 18.00 12.15
CA MET A 162 5.69 19.45 12.19
C MET A 162 6.70 20.15 13.11
N GLY A 163 7.33 21.21 12.62
CA GLY A 163 8.33 22.00 13.34
C GLY A 163 9.75 21.39 13.35
N GLN A 164 9.96 20.27 12.66
CA GLN A 164 11.29 19.72 12.38
C GLN A 164 11.79 20.20 11.01
N THR A 165 13.10 20.04 10.73
CA THR A 165 13.60 20.33 9.37
C THR A 165 12.96 19.39 8.35
N TYR A 166 12.83 19.84 7.09
CA TYR A 166 12.23 19.05 6.01
C TYR A 166 12.81 17.62 5.89
N SER A 167 14.13 17.47 6.09
CA SER A 167 14.81 16.17 6.10
C SER A 167 14.40 15.27 7.27
N GLN A 168 14.25 15.83 8.48
CA GLN A 168 13.83 15.10 9.66
C GLN A 168 12.37 14.64 9.58
N GLY A 169 11.49 15.45 9.00
CA GLY A 169 10.09 15.10 8.81
C GLY A 169 9.87 13.97 7.80
N THR A 170 10.58 14.02 6.68
CA THR A 170 10.53 12.98 5.63
C THR A 170 11.07 11.63 6.13
N ASN A 171 12.07 11.65 7.00
CA ASN A 171 12.63 10.43 7.60
C ASN A 171 11.59 9.67 8.43
N LYS A 172 10.77 10.36 9.23
CA LYS A 172 9.74 9.70 10.07
C LYS A 172 8.66 8.98 9.26
N VAL A 173 8.20 9.58 8.16
CA VAL A 173 7.24 8.94 7.24
C VAL A 173 7.86 7.72 6.57
N THR A 174 9.12 7.85 6.15
CA THR A 174 9.86 6.74 5.52
C THR A 174 10.06 5.58 6.50
N GLU A 175 10.37 5.86 7.75
CA GLU A 175 10.54 4.85 8.81
C GLU A 175 9.24 4.11 9.13
N PHE A 176 8.08 4.81 9.16
CA PHE A 176 6.77 4.17 9.31
C PHE A 176 6.44 3.23 8.15
N ILE A 177 6.68 3.66 6.91
CA ILE A 177 6.47 2.80 5.73
C ILE A 177 7.42 1.60 5.77
N ALA A 178 8.66 1.80 6.19
CA ALA A 178 9.64 0.72 6.33
C ALA A 178 9.22 -0.31 7.39
N SER A 179 8.68 0.13 8.54
CA SER A 179 8.22 -0.81 9.58
C SER A 179 7.10 -1.71 9.07
N LYS A 180 6.17 -1.15 8.27
CA LYS A 180 5.11 -1.92 7.60
C LYS A 180 5.67 -2.95 6.62
N ALA A 181 6.61 -2.54 5.76
CA ALA A 181 7.24 -3.44 4.79
C ALA A 181 7.97 -4.60 5.49
N ILE A 182 8.71 -4.31 6.57
CA ILE A 182 9.42 -5.32 7.38
C ILE A 182 8.42 -6.31 7.99
N GLY A 183 7.32 -5.82 8.56
CA GLY A 183 6.27 -6.67 9.13
C GLY A 183 5.70 -7.63 8.08
N SER A 184 5.29 -7.10 6.93
CA SER A 184 4.71 -7.90 5.84
C SER A 184 5.68 -8.94 5.28
N LEU A 185 6.94 -8.57 5.05
CA LEU A 185 7.96 -9.49 4.53
C LEU A 185 8.29 -10.59 5.53
N SER A 186 8.33 -10.26 6.82
CA SER A 186 8.62 -11.22 7.88
C SER A 186 7.61 -12.36 7.89
N VAL A 187 6.32 -12.06 7.70
CA VAL A 187 5.24 -13.07 7.76
C VAL A 187 4.90 -13.70 6.41
N ALA A 188 5.39 -13.17 5.29
CA ALA A 188 5.03 -13.64 3.95
C ALA A 188 5.29 -15.15 3.77
N TYR A 189 6.50 -15.61 4.10
CA TYR A 189 6.83 -17.05 4.04
C TYR A 189 6.12 -17.86 5.12
N PHE A 190 6.10 -17.36 6.36
CA PHE A 190 5.49 -18.07 7.48
C PHE A 190 3.99 -18.28 7.32
N SER A 191 3.29 -17.39 6.61
CA SER A 191 1.86 -17.52 6.34
C SER A 191 1.50 -18.84 5.64
N GLY A 192 2.29 -19.24 4.62
CA GLY A 192 2.09 -20.51 3.91
C GLY A 192 2.61 -21.71 4.69
N TYR A 193 3.77 -21.55 5.33
CA TYR A 193 4.38 -22.62 6.13
C TYR A 193 3.51 -23.03 7.33
N PHE A 194 2.97 -22.07 8.09
CA PHE A 194 2.09 -22.38 9.22
C PHE A 194 0.75 -22.93 8.76
N LEU A 195 0.21 -22.47 7.63
CA LEU A 195 -1.05 -22.98 7.09
C LEU A 195 -0.97 -24.44 6.64
N GLU A 196 0.21 -24.90 6.22
CA GLU A 196 0.42 -26.32 5.90
C GLU A 196 0.58 -27.20 7.16
N LYS A 197 1.12 -26.65 8.25
CA LYS A 197 1.47 -27.43 9.46
C LYS A 197 0.48 -27.32 10.61
N MET A 198 -0.32 -26.27 10.64
CA MET A 198 -1.22 -25.93 11.72
C MET A 198 -2.60 -25.60 11.16
N PRO A 199 -3.68 -25.90 11.90
CA PRO A 199 -5.00 -25.46 11.48
C PRO A 199 -5.10 -23.93 11.55
N ARG A 200 -5.89 -23.34 10.65
CA ARG A 200 -6.01 -21.89 10.41
C ARG A 200 -6.40 -21.10 11.66
N GLU A 201 -7.09 -21.73 12.61
CA GLU A 201 -7.56 -21.13 13.84
C GLU A 201 -6.36 -20.61 14.67
N TYR A 202 -5.25 -21.36 14.74
CA TYR A 202 -4.03 -20.88 15.41
C TYR A 202 -3.40 -19.69 14.70
N ILE A 203 -3.52 -19.60 13.37
CA ILE A 203 -3.00 -18.47 12.59
C ILE A 203 -3.82 -17.21 12.90
N PHE A 204 -5.15 -17.33 13.00
CA PHE A 204 -6.01 -16.23 13.39
C PHE A 204 -5.75 -15.78 14.84
N ILE A 205 -5.55 -16.71 15.78
CA ILE A 205 -5.13 -16.39 17.16
C ILE A 205 -3.77 -15.70 17.19
N ALA A 206 -2.78 -16.21 16.46
CA ALA A 206 -1.46 -15.58 16.40
C ALA A 206 -1.56 -14.16 15.81
N THR A 207 -2.40 -13.98 14.79
CA THR A 207 -2.61 -12.68 14.14
C THR A 207 -3.32 -11.68 15.04
N SER A 208 -4.23 -12.12 15.91
CA SER A 208 -4.97 -11.23 16.83
C SER A 208 -4.06 -10.58 17.89
N ILE A 209 -2.88 -11.16 18.14
CA ILE A 209 -1.89 -10.60 19.08
C ILE A 209 -1.34 -9.27 18.57
N PHE A 210 -1.15 -9.10 17.25
CA PHE A 210 -0.51 -7.88 16.71
C PHE A 210 -1.36 -6.62 16.92
N PRO A 211 -2.68 -6.60 16.63
CA PRO A 211 -3.51 -5.46 17.01
C PRO A 211 -3.65 -5.28 18.53
N LEU A 212 -3.61 -6.36 19.30
CA LEU A 212 -3.67 -6.29 20.77
C LEU A 212 -2.44 -5.56 21.35
N ILE A 213 -1.25 -5.78 20.78
CA ILE A 213 -0.03 -5.03 21.16
C ILE A 213 -0.21 -3.53 20.92
N ILE A 214 -0.87 -3.12 19.81
CA ILE A 214 -1.20 -1.70 19.58
C ILE A 214 -2.08 -1.19 20.73
N SER A 215 -3.18 -1.88 21.03
CA SER A 215 -4.11 -1.50 22.11
C SER A 215 -3.39 -1.32 23.45
N LEU A 216 -2.53 -2.28 23.84
CA LEU A 216 -1.73 -2.17 25.07
C LEU A 216 -0.74 -1.01 25.02
N SER A 217 -0.02 -0.83 23.92
CA SER A 217 0.94 0.27 23.77
C SER A 217 0.26 1.65 23.86
N CYS A 218 -0.99 1.78 23.40
CA CYS A 218 -1.74 3.03 23.45
C CYS A 218 -2.01 3.51 24.88
N LEU A 219 -2.07 2.61 25.87
CA LEU A 219 -2.27 3.00 27.27
C LEU A 219 -1.17 3.93 27.78
N PHE A 220 0.05 3.76 27.29
CA PHE A 220 1.22 4.55 27.66
C PHE A 220 1.39 5.83 26.82
N LEU A 221 0.59 5.99 25.76
CA LEU A 221 0.56 7.22 24.97
C LEU A 221 0.00 8.36 25.85
N LYS A 222 0.78 9.44 25.99
CA LYS A 222 0.33 10.66 26.66
C LYS A 222 -0.16 11.64 25.61
N GLU A 223 -1.46 11.90 25.63
CA GLU A 223 -2.08 12.86 24.72
C GLU A 223 -2.54 14.09 25.51
N LYS A 224 -2.30 15.28 24.96
CA LYS A 224 -2.78 16.54 25.54
C LYS A 224 -4.24 16.72 25.14
N GLU A 225 -5.04 17.33 26.03
CA GLU A 225 -6.41 17.68 25.72
C GLU A 225 -6.45 18.59 24.49
N TYR A 226 -7.30 18.24 23.52
CA TYR A 226 -7.39 18.92 22.26
C TYR A 226 -8.78 19.54 22.09
N SER A 227 -8.82 20.87 22.08
CA SER A 227 -10.01 21.65 21.77
C SER A 227 -9.85 22.31 20.41
N THR A 228 -10.37 21.67 19.37
CA THR A 228 -10.72 22.42 18.16
C THR A 228 -12.08 22.00 17.64
N ASN A 229 -12.78 22.99 17.13
CA ASN A 229 -14.09 22.87 16.52
C ASN A 229 -13.93 23.32 15.06
N ARG A 230 -13.23 22.51 14.25
CA ARG A 230 -13.13 22.79 12.80
C ARG A 230 -14.30 22.13 12.09
N ASN A 231 -14.99 22.88 11.24
CA ASN A 231 -16.10 22.34 10.44
C ASN A 231 -15.58 21.32 9.41
N ILE A 232 -15.95 20.04 9.59
CA ILE A 232 -15.63 18.92 8.69
C ILE A 232 -15.99 19.24 7.24
N PHE A 233 -17.16 19.85 7.03
CA PHE A 233 -17.67 20.17 5.69
C PHE A 233 -16.76 21.15 4.93
N ASN A 234 -16.13 22.10 5.63
CA ASN A 234 -15.22 23.04 5.00
C ASN A 234 -13.92 22.34 4.57
N GLN A 235 -13.36 21.49 5.44
CA GLN A 235 -12.15 20.70 5.11
C GLN A 235 -12.39 19.73 3.96
N LEU A 236 -13.56 19.08 3.93
CA LEU A 236 -13.94 18.21 2.83
C LEU A 236 -14.11 19.00 1.52
N SER A 237 -14.73 20.19 1.58
CA SER A 237 -14.88 21.07 0.41
C SER A 237 -13.53 21.50 -0.15
N ASP A 238 -12.58 21.87 0.72
CA ASP A 238 -11.25 22.29 0.30
C ASP A 238 -10.44 21.13 -0.30
N LEU A 239 -10.54 19.93 0.30
CA LEU A 239 -9.93 18.71 -0.23
C LEU A 239 -10.50 18.33 -1.60
N ILE A 240 -11.82 18.39 -1.77
CA ILE A 240 -12.49 18.13 -3.06
C ILE A 240 -12.05 19.15 -4.12
N LYS A 241 -11.99 20.44 -3.78
CA LYS A 241 -11.50 21.48 -4.69
C LYS A 241 -10.04 21.24 -5.10
N PHE A 242 -9.19 20.85 -4.16
CA PHE A 242 -7.78 20.57 -4.42
C PHE A 242 -7.61 19.37 -5.37
N ILE A 243 -8.31 18.26 -5.10
CA ILE A 243 -8.28 17.04 -5.91
C ILE A 243 -8.78 17.28 -7.34
N ASN A 244 -9.81 18.12 -7.47
CA ASN A 244 -10.40 18.47 -8.77
C ASN A 244 -9.56 19.47 -9.58
N THR A 245 -8.38 19.86 -9.11
CA THR A 245 -7.48 20.65 -9.95
C THR A 245 -6.95 19.78 -11.10
N PRO A 246 -6.86 20.35 -12.33
CA PRO A 246 -6.59 19.57 -13.54
C PRO A 246 -5.22 18.86 -13.53
N ILE A 247 -4.29 19.31 -12.69
CA ILE A 247 -2.94 18.76 -12.54
C ILE A 247 -2.98 17.37 -11.88
N PHE A 248 -3.88 17.15 -10.90
CA PHE A 248 -3.98 15.89 -10.16
C PHE A 248 -4.99 14.92 -10.76
N LEU A 249 -6.00 15.44 -11.49
CA LEU A 249 -7.04 14.62 -12.10
C LEU A 249 -6.47 13.57 -13.07
N GLY A 250 -5.52 13.95 -13.93
CA GLY A 250 -4.87 13.04 -14.88
C GLY A 250 -4.15 11.87 -14.19
N PRO A 251 -3.21 12.12 -13.27
CA PRO A 251 -2.55 11.09 -12.47
C PRO A 251 -3.51 10.19 -11.69
N PHE A 252 -4.54 10.76 -11.03
CA PHE A 252 -5.51 9.95 -10.27
C PHE A 252 -6.35 9.06 -11.17
N LEU A 253 -6.81 9.58 -12.31
CA LEU A 253 -7.55 8.79 -13.31
C LEU A 253 -6.68 7.65 -13.85
N TYR A 254 -5.40 7.92 -14.14
CA TYR A 254 -4.46 6.90 -14.59
C TYR A 254 -4.28 5.80 -13.53
N ILE A 255 -4.01 6.17 -12.27
CA ILE A 255 -3.88 5.20 -11.16
C ILE A 255 -5.15 4.36 -11.04
N PHE A 256 -6.33 5.01 -11.06
CA PHE A 256 -7.60 4.33 -10.96
C PHE A 256 -7.76 3.28 -12.06
N VAL A 257 -7.62 3.67 -13.32
CA VAL A 257 -7.84 2.76 -14.46
C VAL A 257 -6.78 1.68 -14.54
N TYR A 258 -5.52 2.00 -14.25
CA TYR A 258 -4.45 1.00 -14.16
C TYR A 258 -4.73 -0.03 -13.06
N MET A 259 -5.29 0.39 -11.92
CA MET A 259 -5.62 -0.51 -10.81
C MET A 259 -7.00 -1.18 -10.93
N SER A 260 -7.88 -0.72 -11.83
CA SER A 260 -9.26 -1.22 -11.98
C SER A 260 -9.43 -2.32 -13.02
N GLY A 261 -8.43 -2.55 -13.88
CA GLY A 261 -8.50 -3.59 -14.90
C GLY A 261 -8.71 -4.98 -14.28
N PRO A 262 -9.49 -5.87 -14.92
CA PRO A 262 -9.70 -7.22 -14.40
C PRO A 262 -8.38 -7.99 -14.34
N ASP A 263 -8.24 -8.81 -13.29
CA ASP A 263 -7.12 -9.71 -13.04
C ASP A 263 -7.54 -11.18 -12.97
N TYR A 264 -6.65 -12.06 -13.40
CA TYR A 264 -6.89 -13.50 -13.34
C TYR A 264 -6.42 -14.13 -12.01
N ASP A 265 -5.89 -13.35 -11.07
CA ASP A 265 -5.18 -13.82 -9.87
C ASP A 265 -5.96 -14.87 -9.07
N ASP A 266 -7.26 -14.64 -8.85
CA ASP A 266 -8.08 -15.56 -8.04
C ASP A 266 -8.37 -16.87 -8.78
N ALA A 267 -8.74 -16.79 -10.07
CA ALA A 267 -8.92 -17.97 -10.91
C ALA A 267 -7.61 -18.77 -11.05
N PHE A 268 -6.49 -18.07 -11.21
CA PHE A 268 -5.17 -18.67 -11.33
C PHE A 268 -4.68 -19.26 -10.02
N PHE A 269 -5.04 -18.68 -8.87
CA PHE A 269 -4.81 -19.29 -7.56
C PHE A 269 -5.50 -20.66 -7.45
N PHE A 270 -6.75 -20.76 -7.89
CA PHE A 270 -7.48 -22.04 -7.92
C PHE A 270 -6.85 -23.02 -8.92
N PHE A 271 -6.40 -22.56 -10.08
CA PHE A 271 -5.67 -23.39 -11.03
C PHE A 271 -4.38 -23.95 -10.42
N CYS A 272 -3.56 -23.10 -9.78
CA CYS A 272 -2.33 -23.50 -9.11
C CYS A 272 -2.57 -24.51 -7.98
N THR A 273 -3.61 -24.32 -7.17
CA THR A 273 -3.86 -25.16 -6.00
C THR A 273 -4.64 -26.43 -6.33
N ASN A 274 -5.71 -26.36 -7.13
CA ASN A 274 -6.58 -27.49 -7.43
C ASN A 274 -6.13 -28.31 -8.65
N LYS A 275 -5.59 -27.67 -9.70
CA LYS A 275 -5.17 -28.36 -10.93
C LYS A 275 -3.67 -28.71 -10.93
N LEU A 276 -2.81 -27.82 -10.44
CA LEU A 276 -1.36 -28.09 -10.33
C LEU A 276 -0.95 -28.72 -8.99
N GLY A 277 -1.81 -28.66 -7.96
CA GLY A 277 -1.54 -29.28 -6.67
C GLY A 277 -0.52 -28.53 -5.80
N PHE A 278 -0.34 -27.23 -6.02
CA PHE A 278 0.60 -26.43 -5.24
C PHE A 278 0.20 -26.36 -3.77
N ARG A 279 1.18 -26.61 -2.91
CA ARG A 279 1.00 -26.61 -1.45
C ARG A 279 0.90 -25.18 -0.91
N PRO A 280 0.23 -24.97 0.25
CA PRO A 280 0.17 -23.66 0.91
C PRO A 280 1.55 -23.04 1.17
N SER A 281 2.56 -23.85 1.53
CA SER A 281 3.94 -23.35 1.70
C SER A 281 4.50 -22.72 0.43
N PHE A 282 4.28 -23.33 -0.74
CA PHE A 282 4.71 -22.76 -2.02
C PHE A 282 3.97 -21.46 -2.33
N MET A 283 2.66 -21.39 -2.06
CA MET A 283 1.90 -20.15 -2.20
C MET A 283 2.40 -19.04 -1.27
N GLY A 284 2.86 -19.38 -0.07
CA GLY A 284 3.55 -18.46 0.85
C GLY A 284 4.89 -17.97 0.29
N THR A 285 5.69 -18.87 -0.29
CA THR A 285 6.95 -18.52 -0.97
C THR A 285 6.71 -17.56 -2.14
N LEU A 286 5.67 -17.79 -2.96
CA LEU A 286 5.31 -16.86 -4.04
C LEU A 286 5.08 -15.44 -3.52
N ARG A 287 4.34 -15.29 -2.41
CA ARG A 287 4.08 -13.97 -1.79
C ARG A 287 5.36 -13.33 -1.26
N LEU A 288 6.26 -14.10 -0.64
CA LEU A 288 7.56 -13.58 -0.22
C LEU A 288 8.36 -13.07 -1.43
N THR A 289 8.41 -13.87 -2.50
CA THR A 289 9.11 -13.52 -3.74
C THR A 289 8.54 -12.24 -4.34
N TYR A 290 7.22 -12.05 -4.35
CA TYR A 290 6.58 -10.81 -4.84
C TYR A 290 6.93 -9.61 -3.93
N GLY A 291 6.94 -9.78 -2.60
CA GLY A 291 7.39 -8.75 -1.69
C GLY A 291 8.86 -8.35 -1.88
N ILE A 292 9.74 -9.27 -2.27
CA ILE A 292 11.13 -8.96 -2.65
C ILE A 292 11.16 -8.23 -4.00
N ALA A 293 10.33 -8.64 -4.95
CA ALA A 293 10.21 -8.03 -6.27
C ALA A 293 9.79 -6.56 -6.19
N SER A 294 8.83 -6.24 -5.32
CA SER A 294 8.35 -4.86 -5.12
C SER A 294 9.48 -3.94 -4.65
N LEU A 295 10.31 -4.38 -3.69
CA LEU A 295 11.50 -3.65 -3.25
C LEU A 295 12.52 -3.47 -4.39
N ILE A 296 12.76 -4.52 -5.18
CA ILE A 296 13.67 -4.44 -6.33
C ILE A 296 13.14 -3.45 -7.38
N GLY A 297 11.83 -3.43 -7.64
CA GLY A 297 11.19 -2.46 -8.52
C GLY A 297 11.44 -1.01 -8.10
N ILE A 298 11.29 -0.72 -6.80
CA ILE A 298 11.60 0.61 -6.23
C ILE A 298 13.08 0.97 -6.47
N ILE A 299 14.00 0.04 -6.24
CA ILE A 299 15.44 0.26 -6.45
C ILE A 299 15.75 0.51 -7.93
N ILE A 300 15.21 -0.31 -8.83
CA ILE A 300 15.39 -0.17 -10.28
C ILE A 300 14.90 1.21 -10.74
N TYR A 301 13.73 1.64 -10.29
CA TYR A 301 13.23 2.97 -10.63
C TYR A 301 14.19 4.06 -10.14
N ARG A 302 14.60 4.03 -8.87
CA ARG A 302 15.48 5.05 -8.27
C ARG A 302 16.86 5.14 -8.92
N VAL A 303 17.41 4.03 -9.38
CA VAL A 303 18.75 3.99 -9.98
C VAL A 303 18.70 4.32 -11.48
N PHE A 304 17.77 3.71 -12.22
CA PHE A 304 17.79 3.73 -13.68
C PHE A 304 16.71 4.61 -14.32
N LEU A 305 15.52 4.71 -13.72
CA LEU A 305 14.35 5.34 -14.38
C LEU A 305 13.96 6.70 -13.79
N LYS A 306 14.57 7.13 -12.68
CA LYS A 306 14.25 8.42 -12.01
C LYS A 306 14.43 9.65 -12.89
N ASN A 307 15.29 9.56 -13.91
CA ASN A 307 15.59 10.64 -14.86
C ASN A 307 14.78 10.51 -16.16
N CYS A 308 13.97 9.46 -16.29
CA CYS A 308 13.12 9.25 -17.45
C CYS A 308 11.77 9.95 -17.24
N SER A 309 11.23 10.52 -18.32
CA SER A 309 9.92 11.17 -18.24
C SER A 309 8.82 10.20 -17.85
N LEU A 310 7.91 10.64 -16.95
CA LEU A 310 6.78 9.86 -16.44
C LEU A 310 6.03 9.11 -17.56
N ARG A 311 5.63 9.84 -18.61
CA ARG A 311 4.88 9.26 -19.74
C ARG A 311 5.65 8.15 -20.44
N LYS A 312 6.94 8.35 -20.74
CA LYS A 312 7.78 7.33 -21.39
C LYS A 312 7.96 6.11 -20.49
N THR A 313 8.21 6.31 -19.21
CA THR A 313 8.34 5.22 -18.23
C THR A 313 7.08 4.36 -18.22
N LEU A 314 5.88 4.96 -18.13
CA LEU A 314 4.62 4.23 -18.14
C LEU A 314 4.36 3.49 -19.45
N ILE A 315 4.61 4.13 -20.60
CA ILE A 315 4.45 3.47 -21.92
C ILE A 315 5.36 2.24 -22.04
N ILE A 316 6.66 2.40 -21.79
CA ILE A 316 7.63 1.33 -21.96
C ILE A 316 7.33 0.18 -21.01
N THR A 317 7.09 0.49 -19.74
CA THR A 317 6.84 -0.54 -18.72
C THR A 317 5.53 -1.28 -18.96
N THR A 318 4.47 -0.62 -19.42
CA THR A 318 3.20 -1.31 -19.77
C THR A 318 3.37 -2.20 -20.99
N LEU A 319 4.11 -1.75 -22.02
CA LEU A 319 4.41 -2.57 -23.20
C LEU A 319 5.26 -3.80 -22.85
N VAL A 320 6.23 -3.65 -21.94
CA VAL A 320 7.04 -4.76 -21.42
C VAL A 320 6.22 -5.70 -20.53
N SER A 321 5.27 -5.16 -19.76
CA SER A 321 4.43 -5.96 -18.86
C SER A 321 3.49 -6.88 -19.63
N PHE A 322 2.96 -6.44 -20.77
CA PHE A 322 1.97 -7.20 -21.53
C PHE A 322 2.39 -8.65 -21.84
N PRO A 323 3.55 -8.94 -22.49
CA PRO A 323 3.97 -10.32 -22.76
C PRO A 323 4.22 -11.14 -21.49
N ILE A 324 4.68 -10.50 -20.41
CA ILE A 324 4.91 -11.16 -19.11
C ILE A 324 3.57 -11.50 -18.46
N TYR A 325 2.59 -10.60 -18.56
CA TYR A 325 1.27 -10.74 -17.94
C TYR A 325 0.45 -11.84 -18.61
N ILE A 326 0.56 -12.01 -19.93
CA ILE A 326 -0.11 -13.12 -20.63
C ILE A 326 0.68 -14.44 -20.59
N SER A 327 1.91 -14.42 -20.08
CA SER A 327 2.78 -15.61 -20.02
C SER A 327 2.17 -16.83 -19.30
N PRO A 328 1.26 -16.70 -18.31
CA PRO A 328 0.59 -17.86 -17.71
C PRO A 328 -0.21 -18.73 -18.70
N ILE A 329 -0.52 -18.23 -19.90
CA ILE A 329 -1.10 -19.04 -20.98
C ILE A 329 -0.18 -20.23 -21.33
N ILE A 330 1.14 -20.04 -21.27
CA ILE A 330 2.14 -21.10 -21.49
C ILE A 330 1.94 -22.26 -20.50
N LEU A 331 1.50 -21.96 -19.27
CA LEU A 331 1.23 -22.95 -18.24
C LEU A 331 -0.13 -23.63 -18.41
N THR A 332 -1.16 -22.87 -18.78
CA THR A 332 -2.51 -23.41 -19.01
C THR A 332 -2.56 -24.35 -20.21
N GLU A 333 -1.78 -24.06 -21.25
CA GLU A 333 -1.67 -24.85 -22.48
C GLU A 333 -0.57 -25.94 -22.40
N HIS A 334 0.06 -26.10 -21.23
CA HIS A 334 1.14 -27.08 -20.99
C HIS A 334 2.38 -26.93 -21.89
N ILE A 335 2.56 -25.77 -22.53
CA ILE A 335 3.73 -25.45 -23.37
C ILE A 335 5.01 -25.43 -22.52
N ASN A 336 4.93 -25.08 -21.24
CA ASN A 336 6.07 -25.09 -20.33
C ASN A 336 6.76 -26.46 -20.22
N LYS A 337 5.98 -27.56 -20.33
CA LYS A 337 6.53 -28.92 -20.32
C LYS A 337 7.36 -29.22 -21.56
N PHE A 338 6.95 -28.70 -22.72
CA PHE A 338 7.73 -28.79 -23.96
C PHE A 338 9.06 -28.02 -23.85
N LEU A 339 9.05 -26.89 -23.14
CA LEU A 339 10.26 -26.10 -22.87
C LEU A 339 11.15 -26.68 -21.76
N GLY A 340 10.74 -27.76 -21.09
CA GLY A 340 11.46 -28.34 -19.96
C GLY A 340 11.45 -27.49 -18.68
N ILE A 341 10.54 -26.52 -18.56
CA ILE A 341 10.43 -25.61 -17.42
C ILE A 341 9.38 -26.14 -16.44
N SER A 342 9.76 -26.29 -15.16
CA SER A 342 8.81 -26.73 -14.14
C SER A 342 7.70 -25.71 -13.90
N ASN A 343 6.53 -26.19 -13.46
CA ASN A 343 5.38 -25.32 -13.18
C ASN A 343 5.72 -24.27 -12.11
N GLU A 344 6.47 -24.69 -11.08
CA GLU A 344 6.86 -23.87 -9.93
C GLU A 344 7.77 -22.71 -10.35
N LEU A 345 8.81 -23.00 -11.14
CA LEU A 345 9.76 -21.99 -11.61
C LEU A 345 9.08 -20.97 -12.53
N PHE A 346 8.16 -21.42 -13.37
CA PHE A 346 7.42 -20.55 -14.27
C PHE A 346 6.51 -19.58 -13.51
N VAL A 347 5.68 -20.09 -12.59
CA VAL A 347 4.76 -19.24 -11.79
C VAL A 347 5.51 -18.24 -10.91
N LEU A 348 6.66 -18.64 -10.37
CA LEU A 348 7.48 -17.79 -9.53
C LEU A 348 8.09 -16.62 -10.31
N SER A 349 8.60 -16.87 -11.51
CA SER A 349 9.26 -15.84 -12.33
C SER A 349 8.30 -14.82 -12.94
N GLY A 350 7.15 -15.25 -13.48
CA GLY A 350 6.17 -14.35 -14.10
C GLY A 350 5.60 -13.32 -13.12
N GLY A 351 5.08 -13.80 -11.98
CA GLY A 351 4.51 -12.91 -10.97
C GLY A 351 5.54 -11.97 -10.31
N PHE A 352 6.78 -12.44 -10.12
CA PHE A 352 7.87 -11.60 -9.64
C PHE A 352 8.09 -10.38 -10.55
N LEU A 353 8.16 -10.58 -11.86
CA LEU A 353 8.40 -9.50 -12.81
C LEU A 353 7.23 -8.50 -12.85
N ILE A 354 5.99 -8.98 -12.85
CA ILE A 354 4.79 -8.12 -12.84
C ILE A 354 4.72 -7.26 -11.57
N GLU A 355 5.04 -7.82 -10.40
CA GLU A 355 5.04 -7.08 -9.15
C GLU A 355 6.10 -5.97 -9.15
N ALA A 356 7.32 -6.27 -9.61
CA ALA A 356 8.38 -5.28 -9.74
C ALA A 356 8.00 -4.14 -10.70
N ILE A 357 7.39 -4.45 -11.85
CA ILE A 357 6.96 -3.43 -12.81
C ILE A 357 5.83 -2.56 -12.25
N THR A 358 4.90 -3.15 -11.50
CA THR A 358 3.80 -2.42 -10.86
C THR A 358 4.32 -1.32 -9.93
N GLU A 359 5.36 -1.61 -9.14
CA GLU A 359 6.00 -0.59 -8.29
C GLU A 359 6.75 0.47 -9.09
N ILE A 360 7.44 0.08 -10.17
CA ILE A 360 8.10 1.03 -11.08
C ILE A 360 7.10 2.03 -11.67
N GLN A 361 5.85 1.61 -11.92
CA GLN A 361 4.82 2.45 -12.51
C GLN A 361 4.11 3.37 -11.49
N LEU A 362 3.88 2.89 -10.27
CA LEU A 362 3.18 3.67 -9.24
C LEU A 362 4.08 4.70 -8.55
N LEU A 363 5.34 4.37 -8.30
CA LEU A 363 6.29 5.24 -7.62
C LEU A 363 6.44 6.65 -8.23
N PRO A 364 6.64 6.84 -9.55
CA PRO A 364 6.76 8.18 -10.14
C PRO A 364 5.50 9.02 -9.97
N LEU A 365 4.32 8.40 -9.96
CA LEU A 365 3.05 9.10 -9.75
C LEU A 365 2.96 9.61 -8.30
N PHE A 366 3.37 8.80 -7.32
CA PHE A 366 3.43 9.22 -5.92
C PHE A 366 4.41 10.37 -5.69
N ILE A 367 5.59 10.30 -6.33
CA ILE A 367 6.61 11.35 -6.26
C ILE A 367 6.11 12.65 -6.90
N LEU A 368 5.46 12.56 -8.06
CA LEU A 368 4.90 13.72 -8.77
C LEU A 368 3.91 14.46 -7.86
N THR A 369 2.97 13.73 -7.27
CA THR A 369 1.92 14.32 -6.45
C THR A 369 2.46 14.89 -5.14
N ALA A 370 3.49 14.29 -4.55
CA ALA A 370 4.14 14.82 -3.36
C ALA A 370 4.87 16.13 -3.65
N ASN A 371 5.51 16.25 -4.81
CA ASN A 371 6.29 17.44 -5.19
C ASN A 371 5.45 18.65 -5.61
N ILE A 372 4.19 18.47 -6.00
CA ILE A 372 3.25 19.55 -6.39
C ILE A 372 2.28 19.87 -5.25
N CYS A 373 2.42 19.19 -4.10
CA CYS A 373 1.56 19.45 -2.97
C CYS A 373 1.99 20.72 -2.26
N GLN A 374 1.01 21.58 -1.93
CA GLN A 374 1.24 22.73 -1.08
C GLN A 374 1.68 22.29 0.32
N PRO A 375 2.59 23.04 0.97
CA PRO A 375 2.99 22.77 2.35
C PRO A 375 1.77 22.70 3.27
N GLY A 376 1.60 21.58 3.98
CA GLY A 376 0.50 21.35 4.93
C GLY A 376 -0.68 20.53 4.41
N LEU A 377 -0.69 20.13 3.13
CA LEU A 377 -1.71 19.23 2.55
C LEU A 377 -1.16 17.84 2.17
N GLU A 378 0.13 17.57 2.38
CA GLU A 378 0.82 16.40 1.84
C GLU A 378 0.19 15.08 2.30
N ALA A 379 -0.20 15.02 3.58
CA ALA A 379 -0.85 13.86 4.17
C ALA A 379 -2.21 13.55 3.52
N SER A 380 -3.02 14.59 3.28
CA SER A 380 -4.34 14.46 2.66
C SER A 380 -4.23 14.04 1.19
N VAL A 381 -3.25 14.56 0.46
CA VAL A 381 -2.98 14.17 -0.93
C VAL A 381 -2.50 12.73 -1.01
N PHE A 382 -1.59 12.32 -0.13
CA PHE A 382 -1.13 10.93 -0.04
C PHE A 382 -2.27 9.96 0.31
N ALA A 383 -3.10 10.31 1.29
CA ALA A 383 -4.27 9.53 1.67
C ALA A 383 -5.27 9.39 0.50
N THR A 384 -5.44 10.46 -0.28
CA THR A 384 -6.31 10.45 -1.47
C THR A 384 -5.79 9.48 -2.53
N ILE A 385 -4.49 9.54 -2.84
CA ILE A 385 -3.87 8.64 -3.83
C ILE A 385 -4.07 7.18 -3.44
N LEU A 386 -3.80 6.87 -2.17
CA LEU A 386 -3.97 5.52 -1.65
C LEU A 386 -5.45 5.08 -1.73
N SER A 387 -6.38 6.00 -1.48
CA SER A 387 -7.83 5.74 -1.63
C SER A 387 -8.22 5.46 -3.07
N VAL A 388 -7.67 6.21 -4.03
CA VAL A 388 -7.87 5.99 -5.47
C VAL A 388 -7.31 4.63 -5.89
N LYS A 389 -6.12 4.24 -5.41
CA LYS A 389 -5.54 2.90 -5.64
C LYS A 389 -6.45 1.79 -5.12
N ASN A 390 -7.01 1.96 -3.91
CA ASN A 390 -7.91 0.98 -3.30
C ASN A 390 -9.27 0.94 -4.00
N LEU A 391 -9.77 2.07 -4.52
CA LEU A 391 -10.99 2.12 -5.33
C LEU A 391 -10.80 1.37 -6.66
N GLY A 392 -9.63 1.53 -7.29
CA GLY A 392 -9.23 0.71 -8.43
C GLY A 392 -9.21 -0.77 -8.07
N SER A 393 -8.53 -1.14 -6.97
CA SER A 393 -8.46 -2.55 -6.52
C SER A 393 -9.83 -3.18 -6.20
N LEU A 394 -10.75 -2.40 -5.63
CA LEU A 394 -12.14 -2.80 -5.42
C LEU A 394 -12.83 -3.09 -6.76
N THR A 395 -12.71 -2.16 -7.71
CA THR A 395 -13.29 -2.29 -9.06
C THR A 395 -12.69 -3.48 -9.80
N LYS A 396 -11.39 -3.72 -9.65
CA LYS A 396 -10.69 -4.90 -10.16
C LYS A 396 -11.30 -6.18 -9.62
N LYS A 397 -11.45 -6.35 -8.30
CA LYS A 397 -12.08 -7.56 -7.74
C LYS A 397 -13.51 -7.78 -8.24
N GLY A 398 -14.31 -6.72 -8.36
CA GLY A 398 -15.66 -6.79 -8.92
C GLY A 398 -15.69 -7.20 -10.39
N THR A 399 -14.88 -6.56 -11.24
CA THR A 399 -14.80 -6.86 -12.67
C THR A 399 -14.20 -8.24 -12.93
N SER A 400 -13.17 -8.64 -12.19
CA SER A 400 -12.58 -10.00 -12.22
C SER A 400 -13.62 -11.06 -11.86
N SER A 401 -14.40 -10.85 -10.79
CA SER A 401 -15.48 -11.75 -10.39
C SER A 401 -16.51 -11.92 -11.51
N PHE A 402 -16.96 -10.80 -12.08
CA PHE A 402 -17.94 -10.80 -13.15
C PHE A 402 -17.44 -11.54 -14.41
N ILE A 403 -16.22 -11.27 -14.86
CA ILE A 403 -15.67 -11.92 -16.06
C ILE A 403 -15.37 -13.41 -15.78
N THR A 404 -14.89 -13.76 -14.59
CA THR A 404 -14.67 -15.16 -14.17
C THR A 404 -15.99 -15.95 -14.25
N TYR A 405 -17.09 -15.35 -13.78
CA TYR A 405 -18.43 -15.93 -13.88
C TYR A 405 -18.88 -16.08 -15.35
N LEU A 406 -18.72 -15.05 -16.18
CA LEU A 406 -19.07 -15.09 -17.61
C LEU A 406 -18.29 -16.17 -18.37
N MET A 407 -17.01 -16.33 -18.07
CA MET A 407 -16.13 -17.34 -18.66
C MET A 407 -16.38 -18.75 -18.11
N LYS A 408 -17.33 -18.92 -17.17
CA LYS A 408 -17.69 -20.20 -16.54
C LYS A 408 -16.49 -20.91 -15.90
N ILE A 409 -15.57 -20.15 -15.33
CA ILE A 409 -14.43 -20.68 -14.58
C ILE A 409 -14.91 -20.99 -13.17
N ASP A 410 -14.72 -22.23 -12.71
CA ASP A 410 -15.07 -22.67 -11.36
C ASP A 410 -13.85 -23.29 -10.66
N SER A 411 -14.08 -24.01 -9.56
CA SER A 411 -13.00 -24.59 -8.77
C SER A 411 -12.21 -25.71 -9.49
N TYR A 412 -12.76 -26.30 -10.54
CA TYR A 412 -12.20 -27.45 -11.26
C TYR A 412 -12.25 -27.30 -12.79
N ASN A 413 -13.11 -26.44 -13.31
CA ASN A 413 -13.20 -26.07 -14.71
C ASN A 413 -12.36 -24.81 -14.99
N PHE A 414 -11.34 -24.97 -15.82
CA PHE A 414 -10.39 -23.92 -16.21
C PHE A 414 -10.27 -23.76 -17.73
N ASP A 415 -11.24 -24.26 -18.50
CA ASP A 415 -11.13 -24.36 -19.97
C ASP A 415 -10.97 -22.98 -20.63
N ASN A 416 -11.67 -21.96 -20.11
CA ASN A 416 -11.59 -20.59 -20.62
C ASN A 416 -10.52 -19.73 -19.91
N LEU A 417 -9.66 -20.31 -19.07
CA LEU A 417 -8.68 -19.54 -18.29
C LEU A 417 -7.68 -18.82 -19.19
N SER A 418 -7.24 -19.44 -20.29
CA SER A 418 -6.30 -18.83 -21.23
C SER A 418 -6.88 -17.62 -21.94
N LEU A 419 -8.15 -17.73 -22.38
CA LEU A 419 -8.90 -16.61 -22.95
C LEU A 419 -9.12 -15.50 -21.92
N TYR A 420 -9.37 -15.86 -20.66
CA TYR A 420 -9.52 -14.90 -19.57
C TYR A 420 -8.21 -14.13 -19.31
N ILE A 421 -7.07 -14.83 -19.23
CA ILE A 421 -5.74 -14.21 -19.10
C ILE A 421 -5.47 -13.23 -20.25
N LEU A 422 -5.78 -13.63 -21.48
CA LEU A 422 -5.60 -12.78 -22.65
C LEU A 422 -6.48 -11.52 -22.58
N THR A 423 -7.73 -11.67 -22.14
CA THR A 423 -8.67 -10.56 -21.95
C THR A 423 -8.13 -9.55 -20.93
N CYS A 424 -7.64 -10.03 -19.78
CA CYS A 424 -7.02 -9.18 -18.77
C CYS A 424 -5.76 -8.47 -19.31
N GLY A 425 -4.94 -9.17 -20.11
CA GLY A 425 -3.77 -8.57 -20.77
C GLY A 425 -4.13 -7.42 -21.71
N PHE A 426 -5.22 -7.53 -22.48
CA PHE A 426 -5.67 -6.42 -23.32
C PHE A 426 -6.19 -5.23 -22.51
N PHE A 427 -6.86 -5.49 -21.38
CA PHE A 427 -7.24 -4.42 -20.45
C PHE A 427 -6.03 -3.69 -19.84
N LEU A 428 -4.91 -4.38 -19.61
CA LEU A 428 -3.67 -3.73 -19.17
C LEU A 428 -3.22 -2.65 -20.18
N LEU A 429 -3.30 -2.94 -21.48
CA LEU A 429 -2.96 -1.98 -22.55
C LEU A 429 -3.93 -0.79 -22.62
N PHE A 430 -5.19 -0.96 -22.18
CA PHE A 430 -6.17 0.13 -22.15
C PHE A 430 -5.71 1.31 -21.29
N SER A 431 -4.91 1.06 -20.24
CA SER A 431 -4.32 2.13 -19.40
C SER A 431 -3.47 3.13 -20.21
N LEU A 432 -2.90 2.71 -21.35
CA LEU A 432 -2.10 3.58 -22.22
C LEU A 432 -2.92 4.72 -22.84
N THR A 433 -4.23 4.53 -23.03
CA THR A 433 -5.13 5.55 -23.59
C THR A 433 -5.22 6.81 -22.72
N LEU A 434 -4.87 6.69 -21.43
CA LEU A 434 -4.91 7.78 -20.45
C LEU A 434 -3.55 8.45 -20.24
N VAL A 435 -2.45 7.90 -20.80
CA VAL A 435 -1.13 8.53 -20.73
C VAL A 435 -1.12 9.99 -21.24
N PRO A 436 -1.85 10.36 -22.31
CA PRO A 436 -1.94 11.75 -22.77
C PRO A 436 -2.51 12.73 -21.72
N LEU A 437 -3.28 12.26 -20.74
CA LEU A 437 -3.85 13.07 -19.67
C LEU A 437 -2.84 13.42 -18.57
N LEU A 438 -1.69 12.73 -18.52
CA LEU A 438 -0.66 12.98 -17.51
C LEU A 438 0.09 14.29 -17.82
N PRO A 439 0.49 15.10 -16.84
CA PRO A 439 1.18 16.37 -17.11
C PRO A 439 2.53 16.16 -17.82
N ASN A 440 2.89 17.10 -18.72
CA ASN A 440 4.21 17.15 -19.37
C ASN A 440 5.28 17.67 -18.39
N GLU A 441 6.55 17.28 -18.60
CA GLU A 441 7.69 17.74 -17.78
C GLU A 441 7.81 19.27 -17.72
N GLU A 442 7.67 19.97 -18.85
CA GLU A 442 7.68 21.43 -18.89
C GLU A 442 6.54 22.07 -18.07
N HIS A 443 5.39 21.40 -18.01
CA HIS A 443 4.25 21.87 -17.22
C HIS A 443 4.51 21.68 -15.72
N ILE A 444 5.16 20.56 -15.35
CA ILE A 444 5.56 20.25 -13.97
C ILE A 444 6.61 21.26 -13.48
N GLU A 445 7.63 21.59 -14.29
CA GLU A 445 8.65 22.57 -13.92
C GLU A 445 8.08 23.98 -13.74
N LYS A 446 7.18 24.41 -14.63
CA LYS A 446 6.48 25.71 -14.49
C LYS A 446 5.67 25.79 -13.20
N LEU A 447 5.06 24.68 -12.76
CA LEU A 447 4.28 24.62 -11.53
C LEU A 447 5.17 24.65 -10.29
N LYS A 448 6.27 23.87 -10.29
CA LYS A 448 7.27 23.91 -9.20
C LYS A 448 7.80 25.32 -8.97
N ASN A 449 8.16 26.03 -10.05
CA ASN A 449 8.69 27.39 -9.97
C ASN A 449 7.65 28.40 -9.46
N LYS A 450 6.36 28.15 -9.70
CA LYS A 450 5.26 29.02 -9.24
C LYS A 450 4.98 28.83 -7.75
N GLU A 451 5.14 27.61 -7.23
CA GLU A 451 4.99 27.34 -5.79
C GLU A 451 6.19 27.81 -4.97
N THR A 452 7.42 27.62 -5.47
CA THR A 452 8.62 28.16 -4.80
C THR A 452 8.69 29.68 -4.80
N SER A 453 8.01 30.37 -5.73
CA SER A 453 7.91 31.84 -5.74
C SER A 453 6.88 32.43 -4.76
N LYS A 454 6.04 31.58 -4.14
CA LYS A 454 4.97 32.00 -3.20
C LYS A 454 5.30 31.75 -1.73
N GLY A 455 6.35 30.99 -1.43
CA GLY A 455 6.92 30.82 -0.09
C GLY A 455 8.11 31.72 0.10
#